data_AF-A0A958IRF8-F1
#
_entry.id   AF-A0A958IRF8-F1
#
_cell.length_a   1.000
_cell.length_b   1.000
_cell.length_c   1.000
_cell.angle_alpha   90.00
_cell.angle_beta   90.00
_cell.angle_gamma   90.00
#
_symmetry.space_group_name_H-M   'P 1'
#
loop_
_entity.id
_entity.type
_entity.pdbx_description
1 polymer ?
#
loop_
_entity_poly.entity_id
_entity_poly.type
_entity_poly.pdbx_seq_one_letter_code
_entity_poly.pdbx_strand_id
1 'polypeptide(L)'
;PKQRKKFIKRIFKKRESQYQEFIGLVNNTPTWKHASNLIDTFFYQQGLNPYSREALEFSDLVYNRYFPKDISINKGEEFRN
;
A
#
# COMPACT_ATOMS: atom_id res chain seq x y z
N PRO A 1 3.31 12.86 3.71
CA PRO A 1 2.84 13.66 4.88
C PRO A 1 1.32 13.60 5.17
N LYS A 2 0.42 13.65 4.15
CA LYS A 2 -1.05 13.51 4.34
C LYS A 2 -1.58 12.07 4.16
N GLN A 3 -1.12 11.37 3.13
CA GLN A 3 -1.53 9.99 2.84
C GLN A 3 -1.16 9.01 3.98
N ARG A 4 0.06 9.11 4.52
CA ARG A 4 0.49 8.35 5.71
C ARG A 4 -0.51 8.45 6.87
N LYS A 5 -0.93 9.67 7.24
CA LYS A 5 -1.89 9.90 8.34
C LYS A 5 -3.26 9.26 8.05
N LYS A 6 -3.71 9.29 6.78
CA LYS A 6 -4.94 8.64 6.34
C LYS A 6 -4.86 7.12 6.54
N PHE A 7 -3.79 6.48 6.06
CA PHE A 7 -3.60 5.04 6.22
C PHE A 7 -3.46 4.64 7.69
N ILE A 8 -2.68 5.37 8.48
CA ILE A 8 -2.56 5.10 9.91
C ILE A 8 -3.94 5.13 10.59
N LYS A 9 -4.77 6.13 10.27
CA LYS A 9 -6.11 6.25 10.86
C LYS A 9 -7.06 5.14 10.39
N ARG A 10 -7.06 4.81 9.10
CA ARG A 10 -8.09 3.96 8.47
C ARG A 10 -7.72 2.48 8.39
N ILE A 11 -6.46 2.17 8.09
CA ILE A 11 -5.95 0.80 7.93
C ILE A 11 -5.36 0.31 9.24
N PHE A 12 -4.49 1.12 9.86
CA PHE A 12 -3.77 0.73 11.08
C PHE A 12 -4.50 1.14 12.37
N LYS A 13 -5.77 1.57 12.29
CA LYS A 13 -6.63 1.91 13.45
C LYS A 13 -5.94 2.86 14.45
N LYS A 14 -5.23 3.87 13.93
CA LYS A 14 -4.43 4.88 14.67
C LYS A 14 -3.16 4.32 15.35
N ARG A 15 -2.77 3.07 15.09
CA ARG A 15 -1.53 2.48 15.60
C ARG A 15 -0.36 2.82 14.69
N GLU A 16 0.34 3.90 15.01
CA GLU A 16 1.49 4.36 14.21
C GLU A 16 2.66 3.37 14.23
N SER A 17 2.92 2.72 15.37
CA SER A 17 3.98 1.70 15.47
C SER A 17 3.76 0.56 14.48
N GLN A 18 2.51 0.07 14.38
CA GLN A 18 2.17 -1.03 13.48
C GLN A 18 2.34 -0.64 12.00
N TYR A 19 2.09 0.63 11.66
CA TYR A 19 2.41 1.17 10.34
C TYR A 19 3.92 1.18 10.08
N GLN A 20 4.72 1.63 11.03
CA GLN A 20 6.17 1.67 10.88
C GLN A 20 6.77 0.27 10.75
N GLU A 21 6.32 -0.68 11.57
CA GLU A 21 6.73 -2.08 11.49
C GLU A 21 6.38 -2.67 10.13
N PHE A 22 5.13 -2.51 9.68
CA PHE A 22 4.68 -3.04 8.40
C PHE A 22 5.47 -2.46 7.22
N ILE A 23 5.67 -1.14 7.19
CA ILE A 23 6.49 -0.49 6.17
C ILE A 23 7.95 -0.95 6.27
N GLY A 24 8.47 -1.21 7.47
CA GLY A 24 9.78 -1.83 7.67
C GLY A 24 9.89 -3.22 7.03
N LEU A 25 8.87 -4.07 7.20
CA LEU A 25 8.81 -5.40 6.58
C LEU A 25 8.77 -5.32 5.06
N VAL A 26 7.88 -4.49 4.52
CA VAL A 26 7.81 -4.19 3.08
C VAL A 26 9.16 -3.62 2.59
N ASN A 27 9.83 -2.80 3.40
CA ASN A 27 11.11 -2.22 3.04
C ASN A 27 12.24 -3.23 2.86
N ASN A 28 12.20 -4.30 3.65
CA ASN A 28 13.16 -5.40 3.61
C ASN A 28 12.75 -6.53 2.64
N THR A 29 11.60 -6.40 1.97
CA THR A 29 11.10 -7.41 1.05
C THR A 29 11.54 -7.10 -0.38
N PRO A 30 12.32 -7.97 -1.05
CA PRO A 30 12.95 -7.66 -2.34
C PRO A 30 11.99 -7.74 -3.53
N THR A 31 10.89 -8.48 -3.43
CA THR A 31 9.97 -8.69 -4.56
C THR A 31 8.54 -8.31 -4.21
N TRP A 32 7.82 -7.81 -5.22
CA TRP A 32 6.40 -7.49 -5.09
C TRP A 32 5.57 -8.68 -4.63
N LYS A 33 5.85 -9.90 -5.12
CA LYS A 33 5.12 -11.11 -4.75
C LYS A 33 5.10 -11.34 -3.24
N HIS A 34 6.22 -11.12 -2.57
CA HIS A 34 6.30 -11.26 -1.11
C HIS A 34 5.60 -10.08 -0.42
N ALA A 35 5.75 -8.87 -0.94
CA ALA A 35 5.09 -7.68 -0.38
C ALA A 35 3.56 -7.75 -0.50
N SER A 36 3.03 -8.20 -1.63
CA SER A 36 1.60 -8.38 -1.86
C SER A 36 1.02 -9.43 -0.92
N ASN A 37 1.75 -10.52 -0.66
CA ASN A 37 1.34 -11.53 0.31
C ASN A 37 1.31 -10.99 1.75
N LEU A 38 2.28 -10.13 2.12
CA LEU A 38 2.27 -9.44 3.42
C LEU A 38 1.06 -8.51 3.56
N ILE A 39 0.71 -7.77 2.49
CA ILE A 39 -0.46 -6.90 2.46
C ILE A 39 -1.75 -7.72 2.64
N ASP A 40 -1.90 -8.80 1.87
CA ASP A 40 -3.10 -9.65 1.91
C ASP A 40 -3.28 -10.28 3.30
N THR A 41 -2.21 -10.86 3.84
CA THR A 41 -2.19 -11.43 5.20
C THR A 41 -2.55 -10.37 6.24
N PHE A 42 -1.98 -9.17 6.13
CA PHE A 42 -2.25 -8.08 7.05
C PHE A 42 -3.71 -7.61 6.98
N PHE A 43 -4.28 -7.48 5.79
CA PHE A 43 -5.68 -7.10 5.62
C PHE A 43 -6.61 -8.16 6.20
N TYR A 44 -6.35 -9.44 5.91
CA TYR A 44 -7.11 -10.54 6.49
C TYR A 44 -7.06 -10.52 8.02
N GLN A 45 -5.86 -10.38 8.61
CA GLN A 45 -5.68 -10.32 10.07
C GLN A 45 -6.36 -9.10 10.72
N GLN A 46 -6.44 -7.97 10.01
CA GLN A 46 -7.09 -6.75 10.52
C GLN A 46 -8.60 -6.72 10.27
N GLY A 47 -9.15 -7.71 9.55
CA GLY A 47 -10.55 -7.73 9.10
C GLY A 47 -10.85 -6.63 8.09
N LEU A 48 -9.86 -6.23 7.28
CA LEU A 48 -10.00 -5.20 6.25
C LEU A 48 -10.39 -5.86 4.93
N ASN A 49 -11.32 -5.24 4.20
CA ASN A 49 -11.67 -5.69 2.86
C ASN A 49 -10.57 -5.24 1.87
N PRO A 50 -9.85 -6.18 1.21
CA PRO A 50 -8.75 -5.86 0.31
C PRO A 50 -9.18 -5.04 -0.93
N TYR A 51 -10.47 -5.09 -1.29
CA TYR A 51 -11.05 -4.34 -2.41
C TYR A 51 -11.63 -2.98 -2.01
N SER A 52 -11.53 -2.59 -0.73
CA SER A 52 -11.94 -1.25 -0.31
C SER A 52 -11.00 -0.19 -0.90
N ARG A 53 -11.54 1.00 -1.17
CA ARG A 53 -10.78 2.11 -1.74
C ARG A 53 -9.47 2.38 -0.99
N GLU A 54 -9.51 2.41 0.34
CA GLU A 54 -8.29 2.63 1.13
C GLU A 54 -7.27 1.50 1.03
N ALA A 55 -7.74 0.25 0.97
CA ALA A 55 -6.89 -0.93 0.83
C ALA A 55 -6.19 -0.92 -0.53
N LEU A 56 -6.94 -0.62 -1.61
CA LEU A 56 -6.41 -0.45 -2.95
C LEU A 56 -5.40 0.71 -3.02
N GLU A 57 -5.73 1.89 -2.47
CA GLU A 57 -4.81 3.04 -2.42
C GLU A 57 -3.50 2.71 -1.66
N PHE A 58 -3.57 1.89 -0.61
CA PHE A 58 -2.39 1.47 0.14
C PHE A 58 -1.56 0.45 -0.65
N SER A 59 -2.20 -0.56 -1.24
CA SER A 59 -1.56 -1.54 -2.10
C SER A 59 -0.86 -0.88 -3.28
N ASP A 60 -1.52 0.09 -3.92
CA ASP A 60 -0.97 0.89 -5.01
C ASP A 60 0.26 1.67 -4.56
N LEU A 61 0.20 2.33 -3.40
CA LEU A 61 1.36 3.02 -2.83
C LEU A 61 2.55 2.09 -2.60
N VAL A 62 2.30 0.85 -2.15
CA VAL A 62 3.37 -0.14 -1.98
C VAL A 62 3.85 -0.67 -3.33
N TYR A 63 2.95 -0.95 -4.27
CA TYR A 63 3.27 -1.40 -5.63
C TYR A 63 4.19 -0.41 -6.37
N ASN A 64 3.87 0.87 -6.27
CA ASN A 64 4.61 1.99 -6.83
C ASN A 64 6.07 2.05 -6.38
N ARG A 65 6.39 1.47 -5.23
CA ARG A 65 7.78 1.33 -4.77
C ARG A 65 8.56 0.26 -5.54
N TYR A 66 7.90 -0.82 -5.94
CA TYR A 66 8.51 -1.90 -6.72
C TYR A 66 8.54 -1.57 -8.21
N PHE A 67 7.53 -0.86 -8.71
CA PHE A 67 7.38 -0.52 -10.12
C PHE A 67 7.14 0.98 -10.33
N PRO A 68 8.12 1.85 -10.00
CA PRO A 68 7.95 3.30 -10.13
C PRO A 68 7.72 3.77 -11.58
N LYS A 69 8.13 2.95 -12.57
CA LYS A 69 7.94 3.24 -14.01
C LYS A 69 6.49 3.02 -14.47
N ASP A 70 5.75 2.13 -13.83
CA ASP A 70 4.35 1.80 -14.16
C ASP A 70 3.40 2.99 -13.92
N ILE A 71 3.74 3.82 -12.93
CA ILE A 71 3.05 5.07 -12.60
C ILE A 71 3.11 6.06 -13.77
N SER A 72 4.24 6.08 -14.48
CA SER A 72 4.49 7.01 -15.58
C SER A 72 3.65 6.66 -16.81
N ILE A 73 3.33 5.38 -16.99
CA ILE A 73 2.46 4.89 -18.05
C ILE A 73 1.00 5.27 -17.73
N ASN A 74 0.51 4.95 -16.53
CA ASN A 74 -0.89 5.25 -16.16
C ASN A 74 -1.20 6.75 -16.08
N LYS A 75 -0.27 7.59 -15.59
CA LYS A 75 -0.44 9.05 -15.63
C LYS A 75 -0.29 9.65 -17.02
N GLY A 76 0.41 8.99 -17.94
CA GLY A 76 0.59 9.46 -19.32
C GLY A 76 -0.65 9.23 -20.20
N GLU A 77 -1.48 8.25 -19.86
CA GLU A 77 -2.71 7.94 -20.59
C GLU A 77 -3.91 8.82 -20.18
N GLU A 78 -3.93 9.38 -18.97
CA GLU A 78 -4.96 10.36 -18.56
C GLU A 78 -4.85 11.72 -19.28
N PHE A 79 -3.75 12.00 -20.00
CA PHE A 79 -3.60 13.22 -20.83
C PHE A 79 -3.85 12.97 -22.32
N ARG A 80 -4.40 11.82 -22.70
CA ARG A 80 -4.61 11.43 -24.10
C ARG A 80 -6.05 11.11 -24.51
N ASN A 81 -7.05 11.48 -23.71
CA ASN A 81 -8.46 11.51 -24.13
C ASN A 81 -9.14 12.82 -23.76
#